data_AF-A0A239N980-F1
#
_entry.id   AF-A0A239N980-F1
#
_cell.length_a   1.000
_cell.length_b   1.000
_cell.length_c   1.000
_cell.angle_alpha   90.00
_cell.angle_beta   90.00
_cell.angle_gamma   90.00
#
_symmetry.space_group_name_H-M   'P 1'
#
loop_
_entity.id
_entity.type
_entity.pdbx_description
1 polymer ?
#
loop_
_entity_poly.entity_id
_entity_poly.type
_entity_poly.pdbx_seq_one_letter_code
_entity_poly.pdbx_strand_id
1 'polypeptide(L)'
;MGGRGGLSLLTAESACSGSLLDLFVVALSGAETSTTGLLVAGETAPVVGTRQAVVDSDGFVVGVIEIACVEVAALRDVPLTHAIAE
;
A
#
# COMPACT_ATOMS: atom_id res chain seq x y z
N MET A 1 -9.58 30.29 3.64
CA MET A 1 -9.14 30.40 2.23
C MET A 1 -7.63 30.17 2.21
N GLY A 2 -7.22 28.91 2.15
CA GLY A 2 -5.83 28.47 2.17
C GLY A 2 -5.75 27.20 1.34
N GLY A 3 -5.20 27.31 0.13
CA GLY A 3 -5.18 26.25 -0.85
C GLY A 3 -4.42 25.04 -0.32
N ARG A 4 -5.12 23.90 -0.23
CA ARG A 4 -4.50 22.59 -0.15
C ARG A 4 -3.76 22.38 -1.47
N GLY A 5 -2.46 22.65 -1.48
CA GLY A 5 -1.58 22.26 -2.57
C GLY A 5 -1.75 20.77 -2.78
N GLY A 6 -2.33 20.40 -3.92
CA GLY A 6 -2.59 19.01 -4.28
C GLY A 6 -1.28 18.28 -4.47
N LEU A 7 -0.76 17.69 -3.41
CA LEU A 7 0.02 16.47 -3.55
C LEU A 7 -1.00 15.41 -3.98
N SER A 8 -1.04 15.12 -5.28
CA SER A 8 -1.79 13.99 -5.84
C SER A 8 -1.09 12.70 -5.40
N LEU A 9 -1.17 12.40 -4.10
CA LEU A 9 -0.73 11.14 -3.53
C LEU A 9 -1.90 10.15 -3.70
N LEU A 10 -1.66 9.10 -4.47
CA LEU A 10 -2.55 7.94 -4.48
C LEU A 10 -2.55 7.39 -3.05
N THR A 11 -3.71 7.42 -2.39
CA THR A 11 -3.89 6.74 -1.10
C THR A 11 -3.82 5.24 -1.35
N ALA A 12 -2.90 4.55 -0.69
CA ALA A 12 -2.95 3.10 -0.62
C ALA A 12 -3.98 2.74 0.45
N GLU A 13 -5.20 2.40 0.04
CA GLU A 13 -6.20 1.81 0.94
C GLU A 13 -5.96 0.30 0.97
N SER A 14 -5.36 -0.20 2.04
CA SER A 14 -5.29 -1.65 2.27
C SER A 14 -6.68 -2.14 2.70
N ALA A 15 -7.10 -3.30 2.19
CA ALA A 15 -8.41 -3.89 2.46
C ALA A 15 -8.56 -4.45 3.90
N CYS A 16 -7.69 -4.07 4.83
CA CYS A 16 -7.88 -4.35 6.24
C CYS A 16 -9.00 -3.47 6.82
N SER A 17 -9.80 -4.00 7.73
CA SER A 17 -10.85 -3.23 8.39
C SER A 17 -10.29 -2.40 9.55
N GLY A 18 -10.55 -1.08 9.55
CA GLY A 18 -10.41 -0.14 10.68
C GLY A 18 -9.32 -0.44 11.71
N SER A 19 -9.67 -1.10 12.82
CA SER A 19 -8.74 -1.38 13.93
C SER A 19 -7.55 -2.26 13.55
N LEU A 20 -7.67 -3.05 12.47
CA LEU A 20 -6.60 -3.88 11.94
C LEU A 20 -5.62 -3.04 11.09
N LEU A 21 -6.14 -2.03 10.35
CA LEU A 21 -5.29 -1.05 9.66
C LEU A 21 -4.46 -0.22 10.64
N ASP A 22 -5.03 0.18 11.77
CA ASP A 22 -4.27 0.95 12.77
C ASP A 22 -3.13 0.15 13.39
N LEU A 23 -3.34 -1.16 13.61
CA LEU A 23 -2.28 -2.05 14.10
C LEU A 23 -1.17 -2.22 13.07
N PHE A 24 -1.51 -2.33 11.77
CA PHE A 24 -0.52 -2.38 10.69
C PHE A 24 0.21 -1.05 10.52
N VAL A 25 -0.50 0.07 10.53
CA VAL A 25 0.08 1.43 10.47
C VAL A 25 1.06 1.67 11.60
N VAL A 26 0.71 1.32 12.84
CA VAL A 26 1.62 1.44 13.99
C VAL A 26 2.80 0.46 13.87
N ALA A 27 2.61 -0.68 13.21
CA ALA A 27 3.65 -1.69 12.98
C ALA A 27 4.55 -1.42 11.75
N LEU A 28 4.24 -0.44 10.89
CA LEU A 28 5.04 0.02 9.73
C LEU A 28 6.35 0.73 10.14
N SER A 29 7.11 0.05 10.98
CA SER A 29 8.51 0.33 11.32
C SER A 29 9.48 -0.21 10.25
N GLY A 30 8.96 -0.59 9.08
CA GLY A 30 9.68 -1.32 8.02
C GLY A 30 9.57 -2.84 8.13
N ALA A 31 8.67 -3.36 8.98
CA ALA A 31 8.43 -4.80 9.15
C ALA A 31 7.62 -5.39 7.98
N GLU A 32 6.60 -4.68 7.53
CA GLU A 32 5.86 -4.96 6.29
C GLU A 32 6.45 -4.09 5.17
N THR A 33 6.82 -4.74 4.07
CA THR A 33 7.47 -4.12 2.90
C THR A 33 6.89 -4.59 1.57
N SER A 34 5.94 -5.53 1.59
CA SER A 34 5.25 -6.04 0.42
C SER A 34 3.74 -6.00 0.62
N THR A 35 3.01 -5.87 -0.47
CA THR A 35 1.54 -5.91 -0.47
C THR A 35 1.04 -6.58 -1.73
N THR A 36 -0.15 -7.18 -1.68
CA THR A 36 -0.79 -7.87 -2.79
C THR A 36 -2.13 -7.24 -3.12
N GLY A 37 -2.40 -7.06 -4.41
CA GLY A 37 -3.72 -6.72 -4.93
C GLY A 37 -4.17 -7.73 -5.98
N LEU A 38 -5.48 -7.94 -6.10
CA LEU A 38 -6.04 -8.73 -7.20
C LEU A 38 -6.01 -7.90 -8.49
N LEU A 39 -5.31 -8.37 -9.52
CA LEU A 39 -5.31 -7.71 -10.83
C LEU A 39 -6.53 -8.15 -11.65
N VAL A 40 -7.47 -7.23 -11.87
CA VAL A 40 -8.68 -7.47 -12.68
C VAL A 40 -8.45 -7.04 -14.14
N ALA A 41 -9.12 -7.69 -15.09
CA ALA A 41 -9.01 -7.36 -16.51
C ALA A 41 -9.42 -5.90 -16.79
N GLY A 42 -8.53 -5.13 -17.41
CA GLY A 42 -8.74 -3.71 -17.72
C GLY A 42 -8.19 -2.74 -16.67
N GLU A 43 -7.74 -3.24 -15.52
CA GLU A 43 -7.00 -2.44 -14.54
C GLU A 43 -5.51 -2.44 -14.86
N THR A 44 -4.85 -1.33 -14.54
CA THR A 44 -3.39 -1.22 -14.64
C THR A 44 -2.76 -1.60 -13.33
N ALA A 45 -1.73 -2.45 -13.39
CA ALA A 45 -0.89 -2.69 -12.23
C ALA A 45 -0.26 -1.37 -11.73
N PRO A 46 0.09 -1.28 -10.44
CA PRO A 46 0.83 -0.14 -9.91
C PRO A 46 2.14 0.10 -10.68
N VAL A 47 2.63 1.34 -10.64
CA VAL A 47 3.82 1.75 -11.39
C VAL A 47 5.00 1.93 -10.43
N VAL A 48 6.12 1.27 -10.71
CA VAL A 48 7.39 1.44 -9.97
C VAL A 48 7.82 2.91 -9.94
N GLY A 49 8.32 3.35 -8.79
CA GLY A 49 8.69 4.74 -8.50
C GLY A 49 7.51 5.63 -8.09
N THR A 50 6.27 5.11 -8.13
CA THR A 50 5.10 5.82 -7.60
C THR A 50 5.22 5.94 -6.09
N ARG A 51 4.93 7.14 -5.57
CA ARG A 51 4.85 7.39 -4.12
C ARG A 51 3.40 7.47 -3.66
N GLN A 52 3.12 6.83 -2.54
CA GLN A 52 1.77 6.75 -1.97
C GLN A 52 1.78 7.19 -0.51
N ALA A 53 0.73 7.89 -0.10
CA ALA A 53 0.52 8.23 1.29
C ALA A 53 -0.08 7.02 2.01
N VAL A 54 0.47 6.69 3.17
CA VAL A 54 -0.14 5.77 4.11
C VAL A 54 -0.98 6.61 5.06
N VAL A 55 -2.24 6.21 5.24
CA VAL A 55 -3.20 6.87 6.13
C VAL A 55 -3.65 5.92 7.23
N ASP A 56 -3.85 6.42 8.44
CA ASP A 56 -4.50 5.68 9.52
C ASP A 56 -6.04 5.64 9.34
N SER A 57 -6.75 4.97 10.24
CA SER A 57 -8.21 4.85 10.18
C SER A 57 -8.95 6.18 10.36
N ASP A 58 -8.33 7.17 11.00
CA ASP A 58 -8.83 8.54 11.14
C ASP A 58 -8.54 9.40 9.88
N GLY A 59 -7.82 8.84 8.90
CA GLY A 59 -7.46 9.47 7.64
C GLY A 59 -6.26 10.42 7.72
N PHE A 60 -5.49 10.38 8.81
CA PHE A 60 -4.25 11.16 8.92
C PHE A 60 -3.11 10.46 8.20
N VAL A 61 -2.31 11.24 7.46
CA VAL A 61 -1.10 10.72 6.81
C VAL A 61 -0.05 10.41 7.86
N VAL A 62 0.35 9.14 7.93
CA VAL A 62 1.31 8.60 8.90
C VAL A 62 2.66 8.27 8.26
N GLY A 63 2.72 8.19 6.94
CA GLY A 63 3.94 7.86 6.21
C GLY A 63 3.82 8.00 4.69
N VAL A 64 4.94 7.82 4.01
CA VAL A 64 5.01 7.75 2.55
C VAL A 64 5.81 6.51 2.17
N ILE A 65 5.27 5.73 1.24
CA ILE A 65 5.96 4.58 0.64
C ILE A 65 6.27 4.87 -0.83
N GLU A 66 7.27 4.17 -1.37
CA GLU A 66 7.62 4.18 -2.79
C GLU A 66 7.57 2.76 -3.33
N ILE A 67 6.90 2.56 -4.46
CA ILE A 67 6.81 1.25 -5.10
C ILE A 67 8.16 0.91 -5.73
N ALA A 68 8.93 0.02 -5.10
CA ALA A 68 10.25 -0.38 -5.58
C ALA A 68 10.20 -1.48 -6.66
N CYS A 69 9.20 -2.37 -6.62
CA CYS A 69 9.02 -3.47 -7.56
C CYS A 69 7.53 -3.80 -7.72
N VAL A 70 7.14 -4.37 -8.87
CA VAL A 70 5.80 -4.91 -9.14
C VAL A 70 5.94 -6.22 -9.89
N GLU A 71 5.32 -7.27 -9.35
CA GLU A 71 5.30 -8.60 -9.94
C GLU A 71 3.86 -9.10 -10.03
N VAL A 72 3.52 -9.80 -11.12
CA VAL A 72 2.20 -10.43 -11.29
C VAL A 72 2.39 -11.93 -11.30
N ALA A 73 1.77 -12.61 -10.35
CA ALA A 73 1.79 -14.07 -10.22
C ALA A 73 0.37 -14.62 -10.08
N ALA A 74 0.16 -15.87 -10.48
CA ALA A 74 -1.05 -16.58 -10.08
C ALA A 74 -0.99 -16.82 -8.55
N LEU A 75 -2.13 -16.76 -7.86
CA LEU A 75 -2.18 -16.87 -6.39
C LEU A 75 -1.47 -18.12 -5.84
N ARG A 76 -1.50 -19.24 -6.58
CA ARG A 76 -0.82 -20.49 -6.21
C ARG A 76 0.71 -20.45 -6.32
N ASP A 77 1.25 -19.46 -7.02
CA ASP A 77 2.67 -19.33 -7.38
C ASP A 77 3.36 -18.20 -6.58
N VAL A 78 2.67 -17.59 -5.60
CA VAL A 78 3.25 -16.55 -4.72
C VAL A 78 4.32 -17.17 -3.82
N PRO A 79 5.56 -16.66 -3.83
CA PRO A 79 6.65 -17.25 -3.06
C PRO A 79 6.50 -16.96 -1.56
N LEU A 80 7.00 -17.87 -0.71
CA LEU A 80 6.99 -17.69 0.75
C LEU A 80 7.69 -16.39 1.19
N THR A 81 8.71 -15.95 0.47
CA THR A 81 9.41 -14.70 0.74
C THR A 81 8.49 -13.49 0.66
N HIS A 82 7.48 -13.52 -0.21
CA HIS A 82 6.47 -12.47 -0.30
C HIS A 82 5.57 -12.49 0.95
N ALA A 83 5.11 -13.67 1.36
CA ALA A 83 4.26 -13.82 2.54
C ALA A 83 4.95 -13.47 3.87
N ILE A 84 6.29 -13.51 3.93
CA ILE A 84 7.07 -13.04 5.09
C ILE A 84 7.23 -11.51 5.09
N ALA A 85 7.14 -10.89 3.92
CA ALA A 85 7.35 -9.45 3.73
C ALA A 85 6.04 -8.65 3.79
N GLU A 86 4.87 -9.31 3.76
CA GLU A 86 3.57 -8.76 4.17
C GLU A 86 3.44 -8.80 5.69
#